data_AF-A0A850DMX6-F1
#
_entry.id   AF-A0A850DMX6-F1
#
_cell.length_a   1.000
_cell.length_b   1.000
_cell.length_c   1.000
_cell.angle_alpha   90.00
_cell.angle_beta   90.00
_cell.angle_gamma   90.00
#
_symmetry.space_group_name_H-M   'P 1'
#
loop_
_entity.id
_entity.type
_entity.pdbx_description
1 polymer ?
#
loop_
_entity_poly.entity_id
_entity_poly.type
_entity_poly.pdbx_seq_one_letter_code
_entity_poly.pdbx_strand_id
1 'polypeptide(L)'
;MVKPGDRITLCRKVQGRRRGEPLVRITNVEITSIRRERLDAISASDVVAEGFPTSSPEEFVRFFCASHRGCEPHTEVTRIQWRYLGEATSR
;
A
#
# COMPACT_ATOMS: atom_id res chain seq x y z
N MET A 1 2.60 15.60 -0.92
CA MET A 1 1.77 14.53 -1.52
C MET A 1 2.68 13.71 -2.41
N VAL A 2 2.67 12.38 -2.29
CA VAL A 2 3.47 11.51 -3.17
C VAL A 2 2.94 11.59 -4.60
N LYS A 3 3.82 11.43 -5.60
CA LYS A 3 3.50 11.39 -7.04
C LYS A 3 4.31 10.30 -7.75
N PRO A 4 3.88 9.84 -8.93
CA PRO A 4 4.70 8.95 -9.75
C PRO A 4 6.12 9.49 -9.98
N GLY A 5 7.11 8.62 -9.87
CA GLY A 5 8.54 8.94 -9.90
C GLY A 5 9.16 9.25 -8.52
N ASP A 6 8.36 9.50 -7.49
CA ASP A 6 8.89 9.71 -6.14
C ASP A 6 9.52 8.43 -5.60
N ARG A 7 10.67 8.57 -4.96
CA ARG A 7 11.34 7.50 -4.21
C ARG A 7 11.00 7.63 -2.73
N ILE A 8 10.44 6.58 -2.14
CA ILE A 8 10.08 6.55 -0.72
C ILE A 8 10.72 5.37 -0.02
N THR A 9 10.97 5.52 1.29
CA THR A 9 11.47 4.43 2.13
C THR A 9 10.32 3.76 2.86
N LEU A 10 10.08 2.48 2.56
CA LEU A 10 9.18 1.65 3.35
C LEU A 10 9.78 1.44 4.73
N CYS A 11 8.98 1.61 5.78
CA CYS A 11 9.38 1.45 7.16
C CYS A 11 8.41 0.51 7.86
N ARG A 12 8.87 -0.25 8.85
CA ARG A 12 8.03 -1.18 9.62
C ARG A 12 6.83 -0.48 10.26
N LYS A 13 7.05 0.75 10.74
CA LYS A 13 6.02 1.58 11.36
C LYS A 13 6.43 3.05 11.27
N VAL A 14 5.53 3.88 10.76
CA VAL A 14 5.70 5.35 10.73
C VAL A 14 4.69 6.01 11.66
N GLN A 15 3.41 5.69 11.48
CA GLN A 15 2.31 6.23 12.29
C GLN A 15 2.21 5.52 13.65
N GLY A 16 1.92 6.28 14.71
CA GLY A 16 1.74 5.74 16.07
C GLY A 16 3.03 5.25 16.73
N ARG A 17 4.20 5.70 16.28
CA ARG A 17 5.50 5.41 16.94
C ARG A 17 5.58 6.08 18.31
N ARG A 18 6.15 5.38 19.28
CA ARG A 18 6.43 5.95 20.61
C ARG A 18 7.64 6.87 20.53
N ARG A 19 7.71 7.86 21.43
CA ARG A 19 8.89 8.73 21.57
C ARG A 19 10.11 7.85 21.87
N GLY A 20 11.17 8.00 21.08
CA GLY A 20 12.40 7.22 21.21
C GLY A 20 12.39 5.86 20.49
N GLU A 21 11.26 5.39 19.96
CA GLU A 21 11.22 4.17 19.15
C GLU A 21 12.02 4.38 17.85
N PRO A 22 13.01 3.53 17.52
CA PRO A 22 13.83 3.72 16.32
C PRO A 22 12.98 3.58 15.05
N LEU A 23 13.30 4.38 14.02
CA LEU A 23 12.68 4.24 12.71
C LEU A 23 13.33 3.06 11.97
N VAL A 24 12.66 1.91 11.96
CA VAL A 24 13.13 0.72 11.25
C VAL A 24 12.79 0.84 9.76
N ARG A 25 13.81 1.16 8.94
CA ARG A 25 13.73 1.23 7.48
C ARG A 25 13.85 -0.18 6.88
N ILE A 26 13.03 -0.47 5.87
CA ILE A 26 12.98 -1.76 5.18
C ILE A 26 13.71 -1.64 3.84
N THR A 27 13.19 -0.83 2.92
CA THR A 27 13.79 -0.67 1.59
C THR A 27 13.26 0.59 0.90
N ASN A 28 13.91 0.99 -0.20
CA ASN A 28 13.47 2.09 -1.05
C ASN A 28 12.64 1.55 -2.23
N VAL A 29 11.55 2.24 -2.53
CA VAL A 29 10.67 1.93 -3.66
C VAL A 29 10.39 3.19 -4.47
N GLU A 30 10.02 3.02 -5.72
CA GLU A 30 9.60 4.10 -6.60
C GLU A 30 8.10 4.00 -6.87
N ILE A 31 7.39 5.10 -6.68
CA ILE A 31 5.96 5.19 -7.01
C ILE A 31 5.81 5.17 -8.54
N THR A 32 4.97 4.27 -9.04
CA THR A 32 4.73 4.07 -10.47
C THR A 32 3.38 4.61 -10.93
N SER A 33 2.37 4.61 -10.05
CA SER A 33 1.04 5.11 -10.36
C SER A 33 0.31 5.54 -9.09
N ILE A 34 -0.47 6.61 -9.19
CA ILE A 34 -1.42 7.03 -8.16
C ILE A 34 -2.72 7.40 -8.86
N ARG A 35 -3.84 6.88 -8.37
CA ARG A 35 -5.17 7.27 -8.83
C ARG A 35 -6.21 7.15 -7.71
N ARG A 36 -7.33 7.84 -7.91
CA ARG A 36 -8.54 7.69 -7.11
C ARG A 36 -9.45 6.68 -7.80
N GLU A 37 -9.97 5.73 -7.04
CA GLU A 37 -10.93 4.74 -7.52
C GLU A 37 -11.80 4.27 -6.36
N ARG A 38 -12.95 3.64 -6.66
CA ARG A 38 -13.77 2.99 -5.64
C ARG A 38 -13.02 1.79 -5.06
N LEU A 39 -13.16 1.54 -3.77
CA LEU A 39 -12.57 0.38 -3.11
C LEU A 39 -12.98 -0.94 -3.79
N ASP A 40 -14.25 -1.06 -4.17
CA ASP A 40 -14.80 -2.24 -4.85
C ASP A 40 -14.43 -2.37 -6.34
N ALA A 41 -13.63 -1.45 -6.89
CA ALA A 41 -13.03 -1.58 -8.21
C ALA A 41 -11.72 -2.40 -8.19
N ILE A 42 -11.27 -2.86 -7.01
CA ILE A 42 -10.02 -3.61 -6.84
C ILE A 42 -10.04 -4.94 -7.62
N SER A 43 -8.95 -5.24 -8.33
CA SER A 43 -8.79 -6.49 -9.08
C SER A 43 -8.17 -7.61 -8.25
N ALA A 44 -8.32 -8.87 -8.68
CA ALA A 44 -7.63 -10.00 -8.04
C ALA A 44 -6.09 -9.82 -8.02
N SER A 45 -5.50 -9.23 -9.08
CA SER A 45 -4.07 -8.92 -9.10
C SER A 45 -3.66 -7.85 -8.08
N ASP A 46 -4.54 -6.88 -7.81
CA ASP A 46 -4.29 -5.89 -6.77
C ASP A 46 -4.32 -6.53 -5.38
N VAL A 47 -5.28 -7.41 -5.11
CA VAL A 47 -5.38 -8.15 -3.84
C VAL A 47 -4.12 -9.00 -3.58
N VAL A 48 -3.60 -9.67 -4.62
CA VAL A 48 -2.32 -10.39 -4.55
C VAL A 48 -1.17 -9.42 -4.24
N ALA A 49 -1.13 -8.25 -4.90
CA ALA A 49 -0.09 -7.24 -4.69
C ALA A 49 -0.14 -6.59 -3.29
N GLU A 50 -1.33 -6.47 -2.70
CA GLU A 50 -1.55 -6.05 -1.30
C GLU A 50 -1.10 -7.12 -0.28
N GLY A 51 -0.74 -8.33 -0.76
CA GLY A 51 -0.22 -9.42 0.08
C GLY A 51 -1.28 -10.44 0.52
N PHE A 52 -2.43 -10.52 -0.16
CA PHE A 52 -3.52 -11.44 0.15
C PHE A 52 -3.75 -12.45 -1.00
N PRO A 53 -2.77 -13.32 -1.33
CA PRO A 53 -2.83 -14.15 -2.55
C PRO A 53 -3.95 -15.19 -2.57
N THR A 54 -4.54 -15.51 -1.42
CA THR A 54 -5.61 -16.50 -1.28
C THR A 54 -6.99 -15.88 -1.13
N SER A 55 -7.10 -14.55 -1.06
CA SER A 55 -8.37 -13.85 -0.86
C SER A 55 -8.98 -13.41 -2.18
N SER A 56 -10.30 -13.47 -2.28
CA SER A 56 -11.03 -12.83 -3.38
C SER A 56 -11.09 -11.30 -3.20
N PRO A 57 -11.34 -10.52 -4.27
CA PRO A 57 -11.63 -9.09 -4.17
C PRO A 57 -12.74 -8.76 -3.17
N GLU A 58 -13.82 -9.54 -3.16
CA GLU A 58 -14.95 -9.31 -2.25
C GLU A 58 -14.58 -9.58 -0.79
N GLU A 59 -13.75 -10.60 -0.53
CA GLU A 59 -13.22 -10.88 0.80
C GLU A 59 -12.31 -9.75 1.29
N PHE A 60 -11.41 -9.27 0.42
CA PHE A 60 -10.53 -8.15 0.73
C PHE A 60 -11.33 -6.88 1.03
N VAL A 61 -12.33 -6.54 0.21
CA VAL A 61 -13.20 -5.37 0.42
C VAL A 61 -13.92 -5.47 1.76
N ARG A 62 -14.49 -6.64 2.10
CA ARG A 62 -15.13 -6.87 3.41
C ARG A 62 -14.16 -6.67 4.57
N PHE A 63 -12.96 -7.25 4.47
CA PHE A 63 -11.90 -7.08 5.47
C PHE A 63 -11.48 -5.61 5.61
N PHE A 64 -11.33 -4.89 4.49
CA PHE A 64 -10.92 -3.50 4.48
C PHE A 64 -11.97 -2.60 5.16
N CYS A 65 -13.25 -2.74 4.80
CA CYS A 65 -14.35 -2.00 5.43
C CYS A 65 -14.47 -2.31 6.93
N ALA A 66 -14.25 -3.57 7.34
CA ALA A 66 -14.30 -3.97 8.75
C ALA A 66 -13.14 -3.38 9.58
N SER A 67 -11.96 -3.19 8.97
CA SER A 67 -10.77 -2.66 9.64
C SER A 67 -10.66 -1.13 9.60
N HIS A 68 -11.31 -0.46 8.64
CA HIS A 68 -11.25 0.99 8.45
C HIS A 68 -12.62 1.62 8.64
N ARG A 69 -12.85 2.18 9.84
CA ARG A 69 -14.12 2.84 10.19
C ARG A 69 -14.48 3.93 9.18
N GLY A 70 -15.70 3.84 8.63
CA GLY A 70 -16.23 4.82 7.68
C GLY A 70 -15.80 4.60 6.23
N CYS A 71 -15.15 3.48 5.92
CA CYS A 71 -14.88 3.05 4.56
C CYS A 71 -15.92 2.01 4.12
N GLU A 72 -16.59 2.28 3.02
CA GLU A 72 -17.61 1.44 2.38
C GLU A 72 -17.12 1.01 1.00
N PRO A 73 -17.72 -0.03 0.37
CA PRO A 73 -17.25 -0.54 -0.92
C PRO A 73 -17.15 0.53 -2.02
N HIS A 74 -18.08 1.49 -2.04
CA HIS A 74 -18.09 2.59 -3.01
C HIS A 74 -17.29 3.82 -2.56
N THR A 75 -16.63 3.78 -1.41
CA THR A 75 -15.76 4.87 -0.97
C THR A 75 -14.62 5.04 -1.97
N GLU A 76 -14.37 6.27 -2.41
CA GLU A 76 -13.17 6.56 -3.18
C GLU A 76 -11.93 6.46 -2.29
N VAL A 77 -10.98 5.62 -2.70
CA VAL A 77 -9.69 5.42 -2.07
C VAL A 77 -8.56 5.84 -3.01
N THR A 78 -7.36 6.01 -2.47
CA THR A 78 -6.17 6.29 -3.29
C THR A 78 -5.38 5.01 -3.46
N ARG A 79 -5.38 4.45 -4.67
CA ARG A 79 -4.50 3.33 -5.00
C ARG A 79 -3.14 3.84 -5.38
N ILE A 80 -2.12 3.38 -4.66
CA ILE A 80 -0.72 3.72 -4.89
C ILE A 80 0.01 2.47 -5.31
N GLN A 81 0.55 2.47 -6.53
CA GLN A 81 1.40 1.40 -7.02
C GLN A 81 2.85 1.83 -6.96
N TRP A 82 3.72 0.90 -6.59
CA TRP A 82 5.15 1.13 -6.52
C TRP A 82 5.92 -0.11 -6.99
N ARG A 83 7.20 0.08 -7.29
CA ARG A 83 8.13 -0.99 -7.63
C ARG A 83 9.35 -0.93 -6.73
N TYR A 84 9.92 -2.08 -6.41
CA TYR A 84 11.22 -2.13 -5.77
C TYR A 84 12.26 -1.49 -6.70
N LEU A 85 13.06 -0.59 -6.13
CA LEU A 85 14.34 -0.24 -6.72
C LEU A 85 15.21 -1.45 -6.39
N GLY A 86 15.56 -2.27 -7.38
CA GLY A 86 16.33 -3.49 -7.15
C GLY A 86 17.54 -3.23 -6.25
N GLU A 87 18.08 -4.26 -5.60
CA GLU A 87 19.42 -4.12 -5.06
C GLU A 87 20.31 -3.70 -6.24
N ALA A 88 20.87 -2.50 -6.18
CA ALA A 88 22.13 -2.30 -6.84
C ALA A 88 23.03 -3.34 -6.17
N THR A 89 23.22 -4.49 -6.83
CA THR A 89 24.35 -5.36 -6.55
C THR A 89 25.57 -4.45 -6.72
N SER A 90 26.02 -3.84 -5.62
CA SER A 90 27.30 -3.16 -5.58
C SER A 90 28.33 -4.20 -5.98
N ARG A 91 28.93 -3.99 -7.16
CA ARG A 91 30.30 -4.38 -7.42
C ARG A 91 31.17 -3.17 -7.20
#